data_AF-A0A3S4IDH3-F1
#
_entry.id   AF-A0A3S4IDH3-F1
#
_cell.length_a   1.000
_cell.length_b   1.000
_cell.length_c   1.000
_cell.angle_alpha   90.00
_cell.angle_beta   90.00
_cell.angle_gamma   90.00
#
_symmetry.space_group_name_H-M   'P 1'
#
loop_
_entity.id
_entity.type
_entity.pdbx_description
1 polymer ?
#
loop_
_entity_poly.entity_id
_entity_poly.type
_entity_poly.pdbx_seq_one_letter_code
_entity_poly.pdbx_strand_id
1 'polypeptide(L)'
;MRGNKLTKAQENAAWYTSLAGTGVQVSCQTPEQAQLPRWVAARAKQNNLQLDDAANQLLCYCYEGNLLALAQALERLSLLWPDGKLTLPRVEQAVNDAAHFTPYHWVDALLMGKANAPCTFCSNCALKAVSP
;
A
#
# COMPACT_ATOMS: atom_id res chain seq x y z
N MET A 1 -13.42 -20.02 1.39
CA MET A 1 -12.94 -19.72 2.75
C MET A 1 -11.63 -18.94 2.63
N ARG A 2 -11.58 -17.66 3.03
CA ARG A 2 -10.31 -16.94 3.20
C ARG A 2 -9.96 -17.02 4.68
N GLY A 3 -8.76 -17.47 4.99
CA GLY A 3 -8.26 -17.60 6.36
C GLY A 3 -6.75 -17.49 6.38
N ASN A 4 -6.19 -17.22 7.55
CA ASN A 4 -4.73 -17.20 7.72
C ASN A 4 -4.13 -18.57 7.40
N LYS A 5 -2.81 -18.58 7.14
CA LYS A 5 -2.06 -19.80 6.84
C LYS A 5 -2.38 -20.88 7.90
N LEU A 6 -2.85 -22.03 7.42
CA LEU A 6 -3.12 -23.19 8.26
C LEU A 6 -1.81 -23.68 8.86
N THR A 7 -1.85 -24.09 10.12
CA THR A 7 -0.70 -24.75 10.75
C THR A 7 -0.51 -26.14 10.16
N LYS A 8 0.72 -26.69 10.20
CA LYS A 8 1.00 -28.05 9.70
C LYS A 8 0.07 -29.12 10.29
N ALA A 9 -0.39 -28.94 11.52
CA ALA A 9 -1.35 -29.84 12.16
C ALA A 9 -2.75 -29.76 11.52
N GLN A 10 -3.17 -28.57 11.07
CA GLN A 10 -4.45 -28.35 10.40
C GLN A 10 -4.41 -28.77 8.92
N GLU A 11 -3.25 -28.68 8.27
CA GLU A 11 -3.04 -29.20 6.91
C GLU A 11 -3.13 -30.75 6.86
N ASN A 12 -2.84 -31.44 7.97
CA ASN A 12 -2.98 -32.90 8.06
C ASN A 12 -4.39 -33.36 8.47
N ALA A 13 -5.34 -32.45 8.66
CA ALA A 13 -6.70 -32.80 9.05
C ALA A 13 -7.42 -33.53 7.90
N ALA A 14 -8.24 -34.53 8.24
CA ALA A 14 -8.93 -35.38 7.25
C ALA A 14 -9.80 -34.57 6.26
N TRP A 15 -10.38 -33.46 6.71
CA TRP A 15 -11.16 -32.55 5.85
C TRP A 15 -10.28 -31.80 4.85
N TYR A 16 -9.03 -31.45 5.22
CA TYR A 16 -8.10 -30.73 4.36
C TYR A 16 -7.53 -31.66 3.28
N THR A 17 -7.12 -32.88 3.65
CA THR A 17 -6.61 -33.87 2.69
C THR A 17 -7.66 -34.28 1.66
N SER A 18 -8.93 -34.42 2.09
CA SER A 18 -10.04 -34.70 1.18
C SER A 18 -10.31 -33.56 0.20
N LEU A 19 -10.11 -32.31 0.63
CA LEU A 19 -10.27 -31.13 -0.22
C LEU A 19 -9.06 -30.88 -1.11
N ALA A 20 -7.85 -31.23 -0.67
CA ALA A 20 -6.61 -31.01 -1.41
C ALA A 20 -6.54 -31.80 -2.73
N GLY A 21 -7.26 -32.92 -2.84
CA GLY A 21 -7.37 -33.70 -4.08
C GLY A 21 -8.22 -33.03 -5.18
N THR A 22 -9.17 -32.18 -4.80
CA THR A 22 -10.13 -31.55 -5.75
C THR A 22 -9.99 -30.02 -5.78
N GLY A 23 -9.33 -29.43 -4.79
CA GLY A 23 -9.21 -27.99 -4.59
C GLY A 23 -7.88 -27.42 -5.05
N VAL A 24 -7.91 -26.16 -5.50
CA VAL A 24 -6.69 -25.39 -5.81
C VAL A 24 -6.34 -24.53 -4.59
N GLN A 25 -5.15 -24.73 -4.03
CA GLN A 25 -4.62 -23.90 -2.95
C GLN A 25 -3.84 -22.71 -3.54
N VAL A 26 -4.21 -21.49 -3.15
CA VAL A 26 -3.47 -20.27 -3.50
C VAL A 26 -2.90 -19.65 -2.24
N SER A 27 -1.58 -19.47 -2.21
CA SER A 27 -0.88 -18.84 -1.07
C SER A 27 -0.99 -17.32 -1.17
N CYS A 28 -1.77 -16.72 -0.27
CA CYS A 28 -1.93 -15.26 -0.16
C CYS A 28 -1.09 -14.71 1.00
N GLN A 29 0.23 -14.95 0.97
CA GLN A 29 1.15 -14.38 1.96
C GLN A 29 1.54 -12.96 1.56
N THR A 30 1.56 -12.04 2.53
CA THR A 30 2.16 -10.71 2.38
C THR A 30 3.64 -10.89 2.04
N PRO A 31 4.16 -10.31 0.94
CA PRO A 31 5.57 -10.37 0.61
C PRO A 31 6.39 -9.69 1.71
N GLU A 32 7.55 -10.27 1.99
CA GLU A 32 8.54 -9.72 2.92
C GLU A 32 9.10 -8.39 2.39
N GLN A 33 9.64 -7.53 3.28
CA GLN A 33 10.10 -6.17 2.96
C GLN A 33 11.12 -6.15 1.81
N ALA A 34 11.97 -7.16 1.70
CA ALA A 34 12.93 -7.32 0.61
C ALA A 34 12.26 -7.62 -0.77
N GLN A 35 11.07 -8.24 -0.77
CA GLN A 35 10.33 -8.59 -1.98
C GLN A 35 9.28 -7.54 -2.36
N LEU A 36 8.99 -6.59 -1.46
CA LEU A 36 7.96 -5.57 -1.65
C LEU A 36 8.23 -4.69 -2.89
N PRO A 37 9.45 -4.16 -3.13
CA PRO A 37 9.74 -3.39 -4.35
C PRO A 37 9.53 -4.19 -5.64
N ARG A 38 9.84 -5.50 -5.61
CA ARG A 38 9.63 -6.39 -6.74
C ARG A 38 8.15 -6.63 -7.00
N TRP A 39 7.35 -6.80 -5.94
CA TRP A 39 5.91 -6.95 -6.04
C TRP A 39 5.25 -5.70 -6.63
N VAL A 40 5.67 -4.51 -6.16
CA VAL A 40 5.20 -3.22 -6.68
C VAL A 40 5.54 -3.05 -8.16
N ALA A 41 6.78 -3.34 -8.55
CA ALA A 41 7.18 -3.28 -9.96
C ALA A 41 6.37 -4.26 -10.83
N ALA A 42 6.11 -5.47 -10.36
CA ALA A 42 5.27 -6.44 -11.07
C ALA A 42 3.82 -5.95 -11.20
N ARG A 43 3.26 -5.37 -10.14
CA ARG A 43 1.90 -4.81 -10.11
C ARG A 43 1.76 -3.56 -10.98
N ALA A 44 2.76 -2.70 -11.01
CA ALA A 44 2.82 -1.54 -11.90
C ALA A 44 2.82 -1.98 -13.37
N LYS A 45 3.62 -3.01 -13.73
CA LYS A 45 3.61 -3.59 -15.08
C LYS A 45 2.25 -4.16 -15.48
N GLN A 46 1.51 -4.79 -14.57
CA GLN A 46 0.14 -5.26 -14.83
C GLN A 46 -0.83 -4.11 -15.16
N ASN A 47 -0.57 -2.91 -14.64
CA ASN A 47 -1.34 -1.70 -14.91
C ASN A 47 -0.78 -0.89 -16.09
N ASN A 48 0.13 -1.45 -16.90
CA ASN A 48 0.83 -0.77 -17.99
C ASN A 48 1.60 0.49 -17.56
N LEU A 49 2.09 0.51 -16.32
CA LEU A 49 2.87 1.61 -15.77
C LEU A 49 4.38 1.29 -15.82
N GLN A 50 5.16 2.25 -16.29
CA GLN A 50 6.61 2.31 -16.17
C GLN A 50 6.96 3.14 -14.94
N LEU A 51 7.43 2.45 -13.91
CA LEU A 51 7.74 3.02 -12.60
C LEU A 51 9.25 3.11 -12.42
N ASP A 52 9.75 4.29 -12.09
CA ASP A 52 11.16 4.54 -11.84
C ASP A 52 11.61 3.92 -10.50
N ASP A 53 12.88 3.53 -10.37
CA ASP A 53 13.35 2.81 -9.18
C ASP A 53 13.24 3.67 -7.92
N ALA A 54 13.58 4.96 -8.03
CA ALA A 54 13.42 5.92 -6.93
C ALA A 54 11.94 6.08 -6.51
N ALA A 55 11.02 6.12 -7.47
CA ALA A 55 9.59 6.17 -7.20
C ALA A 55 9.08 4.89 -6.53
N ASN A 56 9.65 3.73 -6.89
CA ASN A 56 9.33 2.44 -6.29
C ASN A 56 9.68 2.44 -4.81
N GLN A 57 10.90 2.86 -4.48
CA GLN A 57 11.39 2.93 -3.11
C GLN A 57 10.53 3.88 -2.26
N LEU A 58 10.14 5.03 -2.80
CA LEU A 58 9.26 5.98 -2.11
C LEU A 58 7.89 5.38 -1.82
N LEU A 59 7.27 4.72 -2.79
CA LEU A 59 5.98 4.04 -2.59
C LEU A 59 6.09 2.90 -1.56
N CYS A 60 7.19 2.14 -1.58
CA CYS A 60 7.44 1.09 -0.61
C CYS A 60 7.53 1.64 0.83
N TYR A 61 8.17 2.80 0.99
CA TYR A 61 8.30 3.48 2.28
C TYR A 61 6.95 4.05 2.76
N CYS A 62 6.23 4.77 1.90
CA CYS A 62 4.97 5.41 2.29
C CYS A 62 3.82 4.43 2.59
N TYR A 63 3.83 3.25 1.98
CA TYR A 63 2.78 2.24 2.12
C TYR A 63 3.27 0.96 2.79
N GLU A 64 4.31 1.05 3.63
CA GLU A 64 4.83 -0.09 4.37
C GLU A 64 3.71 -0.76 5.19
N GLY A 65 3.56 -2.08 5.00
CA GLY A 65 2.53 -2.87 5.69
C GLY A 65 1.10 -2.73 5.13
N ASN A 66 0.85 -1.87 4.13
CA ASN A 66 -0.49 -1.70 3.53
C ASN A 66 -0.48 -1.90 2.00
N LEU A 67 -0.39 -3.16 1.58
CA LEU A 67 -0.44 -3.54 0.15
C LEU A 67 -1.73 -3.13 -0.55
N LEU A 68 -2.86 -3.08 0.17
CA LEU A 68 -4.14 -2.72 -0.41
C LEU A 68 -4.14 -1.25 -0.80
N ALA A 69 -3.71 -0.37 0.11
CA ALA A 69 -3.57 1.05 -0.19
C ALA A 69 -2.58 1.28 -1.33
N LEU A 70 -1.49 0.51 -1.39
CA LEU A 70 -0.51 0.58 -2.48
C LEU A 70 -1.10 0.15 -3.83
N ALA A 71 -1.90 -0.92 -3.87
CA ALA A 71 -2.58 -1.36 -5.09
C ALA A 71 -3.59 -0.30 -5.57
N GLN A 72 -4.38 0.25 -4.65
CA GLN A 72 -5.33 1.33 -4.95
C GLN A 72 -4.62 2.60 -5.41
N ALA A 73 -3.47 2.93 -4.81
CA ALA A 73 -2.65 4.05 -5.23
C ALA A 73 -2.18 3.84 -6.68
N LEU A 74 -1.65 2.67 -7.04
CA LEU A 74 -1.23 2.37 -8.41
C LEU A 74 -2.37 2.47 -9.43
N GLU A 75 -3.56 1.98 -9.09
CA GLU A 75 -4.76 2.11 -9.94
C GLU A 75 -5.20 3.58 -10.09
N ARG A 76 -5.09 4.37 -9.03
CA ARG A 76 -5.36 5.82 -9.11
C ARG A 76 -4.32 6.54 -9.96
N LEU A 77 -3.05 6.18 -9.83
CA LEU A 77 -1.94 6.77 -10.59
C LEU A 77 -2.07 6.43 -12.09
N SER A 78 -2.57 5.24 -12.45
CA SER A 78 -2.82 4.90 -13.87
C SER A 78 -3.96 5.71 -14.48
N LEU A 79 -4.96 6.10 -13.69
CA LEU A 79 -6.04 6.98 -14.16
C LEU A 79 -5.60 8.44 -14.31
N LEU A 80 -4.67 8.90 -13.45
CA LEU A 80 -4.12 10.26 -13.50
C LEU A 80 -3.21 10.49 -14.70
N TRP A 81 -2.40 9.50 -15.08
CA TRP A 81 -1.46 9.61 -16.20
C TRP A 81 -1.63 8.50 -17.22
N PRO A 82 -2.38 8.75 -18.32
CA PRO A 82 -2.52 7.79 -19.40
C PRO A 82 -1.21 7.55 -20.17
N ASP A 83 -0.20 8.40 -19.99
CA ASP A 83 1.15 8.23 -20.55
C ASP A 83 1.88 6.98 -20.03
N GLY A 84 1.42 6.43 -18.90
CA GLY A 84 2.02 5.26 -18.26
C GLY A 84 3.38 5.51 -17.61
N LYS A 85 3.93 6.73 -17.63
CA LYS A 85 5.25 7.06 -17.07
C LYS A 85 5.14 7.69 -15.68
N LEU A 86 5.64 6.99 -14.68
CA LEU A 86 5.72 7.41 -13.28
C LEU A 86 7.17 7.74 -12.92
N THR A 87 7.52 9.02 -13.09
CA THR A 87 8.77 9.61 -12.62
C THR A 87 8.64 10.00 -11.14
N LEU A 88 9.78 10.09 -10.43
CA LEU A 88 9.84 10.49 -9.02
C LEU A 88 8.98 11.73 -8.68
N PRO A 89 9.11 12.89 -9.35
CA PRO A 89 8.36 14.10 -8.96
C PRO A 89 6.83 13.95 -9.13
N ARG A 90 6.38 13.14 -10.11
CA ARG A 90 4.94 12.88 -10.30
C ARG A 90 4.40 12.05 -9.15
N VAL A 91 5.14 11.02 -8.75
CA VAL A 91 4.75 10.15 -7.64
C VAL A 91 4.78 10.91 -6.33
N GLU A 92 5.81 11.72 -6.06
CA GLU A 92 5.87 12.59 -4.87
C GLU A 92 4.66 13.51 -4.78
N GLN A 93 4.29 14.18 -5.87
CA GLN A 93 3.13 15.06 -5.90
C GLN A 93 1.82 14.29 -5.62
N ALA A 94 1.60 13.17 -6.30
CA ALA A 94 0.39 12.39 -6.09
C ALA A 94 0.32 11.73 -4.71
N VAL A 95 1.45 11.33 -4.14
CA VAL A 95 1.53 10.84 -2.75
C VAL A 95 1.21 11.97 -1.79
N ASN A 96 1.73 13.18 -1.98
CA ASN A 96 1.43 14.34 -1.15
C ASN A 96 -0.07 14.72 -1.21
N ASP A 97 -0.67 14.68 -2.40
CA ASP A 97 -2.11 14.94 -2.58
C ASP A 97 -2.99 13.81 -1.98
N ALA A 98 -2.54 12.55 -2.06
CA ALA A 98 -3.19 11.40 -1.40
C ALA A 98 -3.03 11.41 0.11
N ALA A 99 -1.88 11.90 0.60
CA ALA A 99 -1.55 12.00 2.00
C ALA A 99 -2.29 13.16 2.66
N HIS A 100 -3.58 13.32 2.34
CA HIS A 100 -4.56 13.96 3.20
C HIS A 100 -4.64 13.17 4.53
N PHE A 101 -3.60 13.41 5.32
CA PHE A 101 -3.38 13.21 6.74
C PHE A 101 -3.98 11.95 7.36
N THR A 102 -3.21 10.86 7.26
CA THR A 102 -3.33 9.77 8.21
C THR A 102 -2.76 10.22 9.58
N PRO A 103 -3.42 9.90 10.71
CA PRO A 103 -2.95 10.29 12.05
C PRO A 103 -1.50 9.87 12.36
N TYR A 104 -0.99 8.84 11.69
CA TYR A 104 0.38 8.35 11.82
C TYR A 104 1.42 9.35 11.33
N HIS A 105 1.16 10.07 10.22
CA HIS A 105 2.06 11.12 9.74
C HIS A 105 2.15 12.30 10.73
N TRP A 106 1.10 12.52 11.52
CA TRP A 106 1.10 13.53 12.57
C TRP A 106 2.00 13.14 13.75
N VAL A 107 1.94 11.87 14.16
CA VAL A 107 2.80 11.32 15.22
C VAL A 107 4.28 11.31 14.77
N ASP A 108 4.57 10.94 13.52
CA ASP A 108 5.93 10.98 12.98
C ASP A 108 6.46 12.43 12.86
N ALA A 109 5.62 13.38 12.43
CA ALA A 109 6.00 14.80 12.39
C ALA A 109 6.27 15.40 13.79
N LEU A 110 5.50 14.96 14.79
CA LEU A 110 5.72 15.29 16.20
C LEU A 110 7.03 14.69 16.73
N LEU A 111 7.29 13.42 16.42
CA LEU A 111 8.52 12.71 16.80
C LEU A 111 9.76 13.31 16.13
N MET A 112 9.64 13.83 14.90
CA MET A 112 10.71 14.55 14.19
C MET A 112 10.93 15.99 14.66
N GLY A 113 10.22 16.45 15.71
CA GLY A 113 10.50 17.75 16.36
C GLY A 113 10.19 18.99 15.52
N LYS A 114 9.41 18.87 14.43
CA LYS A 114 8.95 20.03 13.66
C LYS A 114 7.72 20.67 14.31
N ALA A 115 7.90 21.18 15.53
CA ALA A 115 6.87 21.90 16.29
C ALA A 115 6.49 23.29 15.71
N ASN A 116 7.10 23.71 14.60
CA ASN A 116 6.99 25.07 14.05
C ASN A 116 6.43 25.14 12.61
N ALA A 117 5.74 24.12 12.10
CA ALA A 117 4.94 24.29 10.89
C ALA A 117 3.65 25.05 11.27
N PRO A 118 3.48 26.32 10.87
CA PRO A 118 2.35 27.14 11.30
C PRO A 118 1.03 26.52 10.83
N CYS A 119 -0.01 26.70 11.64
CA CYS A 119 -1.35 26.18 11.49
C CYS A 119 -2.05 26.54 10.17
N THR A 120 -1.67 25.95 9.04
CA THR A 120 -2.56 25.75 7.89
C THR A 120 -3.29 24.41 7.99
N PHE A 121 -2.68 23.46 8.70
CA PHE A 121 -3.21 22.12 8.98
C PHE A 121 -4.47 22.13 9.87
N CYS A 122 -4.60 23.11 10.77
CA CYS A 122 -5.70 23.18 11.74
C CYS A 122 -7.06 23.54 11.10
N SER A 123 -7.09 24.28 9.99
CA SER A 123 -8.37 24.65 9.35
C SER A 123 -8.98 23.54 8.49
N ASN A 124 -8.17 22.72 7.79
CA ASN A 124 -8.71 21.69 6.91
C ASN A 124 -9.12 20.39 7.62
N CYS A 125 -8.51 20.07 8.77
CA CYS A 125 -8.92 18.89 9.56
C CYS A 125 -10.26 19.08 10.29
N ALA A 126 -10.62 20.32 10.65
CA ALA A 126 -11.90 20.59 11.30
C ALA A 126 -13.13 20.32 10.41
N LEU A 127 -12.98 20.39 9.07
CA LEU A 127 -14.09 20.22 8.14
C LEU A 127 -14.37 18.75 7.75
N LYS A 128 -13.42 17.84 7.94
CA LYS A 128 -13.63 16.39 7.69
C LYS A 128 -13.89 15.56 8.95
N ALA A 129 -13.76 16.16 10.13
CA ALA A 129 -13.99 15.48 11.42
C ALA A 129 -15.41 15.70 11.99
N VAL A 130 -16.35 16.25 11.23
CA VAL A 130 -17.76 16.36 11.65
C VAL A 130 -18.63 15.54 10.69
N SER A 131 -18.90 14.30 11.09
CA SER A 131 -20.24 13.68 11.16
C SER A 131 -20.10 12.22 11.65
N PRO A 132 -21.07 11.74 12.44
CA PRO A 132 -20.97 11.48 13.88
C PRO A 132 -20.33 10.14 14.30
#